data_AF-A0A0M3IVY0-F1
#
_entry.id   AF-A0A0M3IVY0-F1
#
_cell.length_a   1.000
_cell.length_b   1.000
_cell.length_c   1.000
_cell.angle_alpha   90.00
_cell.angle_beta   90.00
_cell.angle_gamma   90.00
#
_symmetry.space_group_name_H-M   'P 1'
#
loop_
_entity.id
_entity.type
_entity.pdbx_description
1 polymer ?
#
loop_
_entity_poly.entity_id
_entity_poly.type
_entity_poly.pdbx_seq_one_letter_code
_entity_poly.pdbx_strand_id
1 'polypeptide(L)'
;MTRLDHNRAIAQIAMKSGVGIGDVKDVIIWGNHSSTQFPDAKHAKVNKDGKTVDAYTAVNDDAWLQGEFISVVQKRGAVIIEKRKLSSAMSAAKAACDHIHDWHHGTKPGEWVSMGVPSDGSYGVPEGLIFSFPCTVENGEWKIVQGLSIDEFAKGKIAITQKVS
;
A
#
# COMPACT_ATOMS: atom_id res chain seq x y z
N MET A 1 -3.05 -1.24 10.81
CA MET A 1 -1.84 -0.51 10.43
C MET A 1 -1.60 -0.68 8.94
N THR A 2 -1.49 0.41 8.20
CA THR A 2 -1.39 0.42 6.73
C THR A 2 -0.12 -0.24 6.19
N ARG A 3 0.95 -0.34 6.97
CA ARG A 3 2.14 -1.14 6.61
C ARG A 3 1.84 -2.63 6.44
N LEU A 4 0.92 -3.18 7.23
CA LEU A 4 0.48 -4.57 7.06
C LEU A 4 -0.30 -4.75 5.76
N ASP A 5 -1.15 -3.79 5.41
CA ASP A 5 -1.92 -3.83 4.18
C ASP A 5 -1.03 -3.64 2.95
N HIS A 6 -0.02 -2.78 3.05
CA HIS A 6 1.03 -2.61 2.04
C HIS A 6 1.76 -3.93 1.78
N ASN A 7 2.22 -4.60 2.84
CA ASN A 7 2.88 -5.91 2.72
C ASN A 7 1.94 -6.98 2.12
N ARG A 8 0.64 -6.93 2.43
CA ARG A 8 -0.36 -7.83 1.83
C ARG A 8 -0.57 -7.54 0.34
N ALA A 9 -0.61 -6.27 -0.04
CA ALA A 9 -0.77 -5.85 -1.42
C ALA A 9 0.43 -6.28 -2.28
N ILE A 10 1.66 -6.05 -1.80
CA ILE A 10 2.90 -6.58 -2.40
C ILE A 10 2.79 -8.09 -2.62
N ALA A 11 2.38 -8.85 -1.60
CA ALA A 11 2.28 -10.30 -1.70
C ALA A 11 1.24 -10.78 -2.72
N GLN A 12 0.11 -10.05 -2.88
CA GLN A 12 -0.90 -10.37 -3.89
C GLN A 12 -0.39 -10.12 -5.31
N ILE A 13 0.27 -8.98 -5.55
CA ILE A 13 0.83 -8.65 -6.87
C ILE A 13 1.94 -9.65 -7.21
N ALA A 14 2.87 -9.92 -6.29
CA ALA A 14 3.97 -10.86 -6.50
C ALA A 14 3.45 -12.26 -6.89
N MET A 15 2.43 -12.74 -6.18
CA MET A 15 1.80 -14.03 -6.46
C MET A 15 1.12 -14.05 -7.83
N LYS A 16 0.35 -13.01 -8.18
CA LYS A 16 -0.36 -12.92 -9.46
C LYS A 16 0.61 -12.76 -10.65
N SER A 17 1.73 -12.06 -10.45
CA SER A 17 2.76 -11.85 -11.48
C SER A 17 3.79 -12.98 -11.60
N GLY A 18 3.83 -13.90 -10.63
CA GLY A 18 4.75 -15.03 -10.59
C GLY A 18 6.19 -14.67 -10.19
N VAL A 19 6.36 -13.64 -9.35
CA VAL A 19 7.68 -13.11 -8.93
C VAL A 19 7.86 -13.17 -7.41
N GLY A 20 9.06 -12.87 -6.92
CA GLY A 20 9.33 -12.75 -5.48
C GLY A 20 8.71 -11.48 -4.89
N ILE A 21 8.40 -11.51 -3.58
CA ILE A 21 7.87 -10.31 -2.89
C ILE A 21 8.83 -9.12 -2.91
N GLY A 22 10.15 -9.38 -2.98
CA GLY A 22 11.17 -8.33 -3.07
C GLY A 22 11.26 -7.68 -4.46
N ASP A 23 10.58 -8.26 -5.45
CA ASP A 23 10.56 -7.76 -6.83
C ASP A 23 9.42 -6.78 -7.08
N VAL A 24 8.51 -6.60 -6.12
CA VAL A 24 7.38 -5.66 -6.21
C VAL A 24 7.67 -4.45 -5.33
N LYS A 25 7.59 -3.26 -5.92
CA LYS A 25 7.90 -1.98 -5.27
C LYS A 25 6.80 -0.95 -5.53
N ASP A 26 6.80 0.12 -4.75
CA ASP A 26 5.97 1.32 -4.97
C ASP A 26 4.45 1.06 -4.99
N VAL A 27 4.02 0.04 -4.25
CA VAL A 27 2.59 -0.21 -3.97
C VAL A 27 2.12 0.80 -2.93
N ILE A 28 0.92 1.34 -3.12
CA ILE A 28 0.40 2.40 -2.26
C ILE A 28 -0.86 1.93 -1.55
N ILE A 29 -0.94 2.17 -0.26
CA ILE A 29 -2.20 2.09 0.49
C ILE A 29 -2.64 3.51 0.80
N TRP A 30 -3.74 3.94 0.20
CA TRP A 30 -4.40 5.20 0.51
C TRP A 30 -5.49 4.98 1.57
N GLY A 31 -5.67 5.94 2.46
CA GLY A 31 -6.76 5.93 3.43
C GLY A 31 -6.41 5.43 4.82
N ASN A 32 -7.44 5.18 5.60
CA ASN A 32 -7.28 4.64 6.94
C ASN A 32 -7.24 3.09 6.91
N HIS A 33 -6.60 2.48 7.90
CA HIS A 33 -6.61 1.03 8.11
C HIS A 33 -8.02 0.53 8.43
N SER A 34 -8.79 0.27 7.39
CA SER A 34 -10.19 -0.12 7.47
C SER A 34 -10.58 -0.97 6.26
N SER A 35 -11.85 -1.39 6.21
CA SER A 35 -12.43 -2.02 5.01
C SER A 35 -12.55 -1.05 3.83
N THR A 36 -12.35 0.25 4.03
CA THR A 36 -12.44 1.27 2.97
C THR A 36 -11.09 1.67 2.39
N GLN A 37 -9.98 1.19 2.97
CA GLN A 37 -8.64 1.47 2.46
C GLN A 37 -8.55 1.16 0.97
N PHE A 38 -7.74 1.92 0.24
CA PHE A 38 -7.55 1.73 -1.18
C PHE A 38 -6.12 1.27 -1.48
N PRO A 39 -5.93 -0.03 -1.77
CA PRO A 39 -4.69 -0.56 -2.32
C PRO A 39 -4.59 -0.17 -3.80
N ASP A 40 -3.56 0.59 -4.12
CA ASP A 40 -3.30 1.13 -5.43
C ASP A 40 -2.01 0.53 -6.00
N ALA A 41 -2.15 -0.09 -7.16
CA ALA A 41 -1.07 -0.71 -7.92
C ALA A 41 -0.64 0.13 -9.14
N LYS A 42 -1.24 1.30 -9.37
CA LYS A 42 -1.00 2.09 -10.60
C LYS A 42 0.44 2.53 -10.76
N HIS A 43 1.08 2.87 -9.64
CA HIS A 43 2.49 3.27 -9.59
C HIS A 43 3.43 2.13 -9.18
N ALA A 44 2.87 0.95 -8.92
CA ALA A 44 3.66 -0.20 -8.49
C ALA A 44 4.51 -0.72 -9.65
N LYS A 45 5.74 -1.10 -9.32
CA LYS A 45 6.72 -1.64 -10.26
C LYS A 45 7.01 -3.09 -9.91
N VAL A 46 7.18 -3.91 -10.93
CA VAL A 46 7.46 -5.34 -10.81
C VAL A 46 8.69 -5.67 -11.61
N ASN A 47 9.71 -6.23 -10.95
CA ASN A 47 10.86 -6.81 -11.62
C ASN A 47 10.51 -8.26 -12.02
N LYS A 48 10.42 -8.49 -13.33
CA LYS A 48 10.13 -9.81 -13.90
C LYS A 48 11.19 -10.13 -14.95
N ASP A 49 11.87 -11.25 -14.78
CA ASP A 49 12.92 -11.73 -15.68
C ASP A 49 14.03 -10.68 -15.93
N GLY A 50 14.39 -9.92 -14.89
CA GLY A 50 15.41 -8.86 -14.95
C GLY A 50 14.95 -7.56 -15.60
N LYS A 51 13.66 -7.43 -15.94
CA LYS A 51 13.07 -6.21 -16.49
C LYS A 51 12.08 -5.62 -15.49
N THR A 52 12.19 -4.32 -15.25
CA THR A 52 11.19 -3.60 -14.45
C THR A 52 10.06 -3.14 -15.36
N VAL A 53 8.84 -3.57 -15.06
CA VAL A 53 7.60 -3.17 -15.72
C VAL A 53 6.60 -2.65 -14.68
N ASP A 54 5.56 -1.94 -15.11
CA ASP A 54 4.47 -1.55 -14.22
C ASP A 54 3.61 -2.77 -13.82
N ALA A 55 2.93 -2.68 -12.67
CA ALA A 55 2.15 -3.79 -12.15
C ALA A 55 0.95 -4.17 -13.03
N TYR A 56 0.37 -3.23 -13.78
CA TYR A 56 -0.72 -3.53 -14.70
C TYR A 56 -0.23 -4.42 -15.85
N THR A 57 0.91 -4.07 -16.45
CA THR A 57 1.59 -4.92 -17.45
C THR A 57 2.02 -6.27 -16.87
N ALA A 58 2.58 -6.29 -15.64
CA ALA A 58 3.08 -7.52 -15.03
C ALA A 58 1.99 -8.53 -14.66
N VAL A 59 0.83 -8.02 -14.22
CA VAL A 59 -0.34 -8.81 -13.84
C VAL A 59 -1.20 -9.17 -15.07
N ASN A 60 -1.27 -8.26 -16.05
CA ASN A 60 -2.03 -8.40 -17.29
C ASN A 60 -3.52 -8.72 -17.04
N ASP A 61 -4.12 -8.07 -16.03
CA ASP A 61 -5.50 -8.29 -15.58
C ASP A 61 -6.01 -7.06 -14.80
N ASP A 62 -6.39 -6.02 -15.54
CA ASP A 62 -6.86 -4.74 -15.00
C ASP A 62 -8.12 -4.90 -14.12
N ALA A 63 -9.03 -5.80 -14.53
CA ALA A 63 -10.26 -6.07 -13.80
C ALA A 63 -9.98 -6.68 -12.43
N TRP A 64 -9.00 -7.57 -12.34
CA TRP A 64 -8.55 -8.11 -11.07
C TRP A 64 -7.90 -7.03 -10.19
N LEU A 65 -7.03 -6.19 -10.76
CA LEU A 65 -6.37 -5.09 -10.01
C LEU A 65 -7.38 -4.06 -9.47
N GLN A 66 -8.43 -3.75 -10.23
CA GLN A 66 -9.44 -2.76 -9.83
C GLN A 66 -10.60 -3.34 -9.01
N GLY A 67 -10.66 -4.67 -8.85
CA GLY A 67 -11.74 -5.37 -8.16
C GLY A 67 -11.25 -6.32 -7.09
N GLU A 68 -10.90 -7.53 -7.48
CA GLU A 68 -10.57 -8.62 -6.56
C GLU A 68 -9.36 -8.29 -5.68
N PHE A 69 -8.30 -7.73 -6.26
CA PHE A 69 -7.10 -7.29 -5.52
C PHE A 69 -7.45 -6.38 -4.35
N ILE A 70 -8.24 -5.33 -4.61
CA ILE A 70 -8.71 -4.38 -3.59
C ILE A 70 -9.48 -5.12 -2.50
N SER A 71 -10.47 -5.92 -2.89
CA SER A 71 -11.32 -6.69 -1.97
C SER A 71 -10.53 -7.67 -1.11
N VAL A 72 -9.54 -8.37 -1.69
CA VAL A 72 -8.71 -9.34 -1.00
C VAL A 72 -7.83 -8.68 0.05
N VAL A 73 -7.21 -7.54 -0.26
CA VAL A 73 -6.38 -6.79 0.70
C VAL A 73 -7.25 -6.24 1.84
N GLN A 74 -8.40 -5.64 1.53
CA GLN A 74 -9.35 -5.12 2.52
C GLN A 74 -9.86 -6.20 3.48
N LYS A 75 -10.19 -7.40 2.96
CA LYS A 75 -10.81 -8.49 3.75
C LYS A 75 -9.79 -9.43 4.40
N ARG A 76 -8.49 -9.30 4.12
CA ARG A 76 -7.46 -10.26 4.56
C ARG A 76 -7.42 -10.42 6.08
N GLY A 77 -7.69 -9.36 6.83
CA GLY A 77 -7.77 -9.41 8.30
C GLY A 77 -8.86 -10.36 8.80
N ALA A 78 -10.06 -10.27 8.24
CA ALA A 78 -11.20 -11.11 8.60
C ALA A 78 -10.95 -12.59 8.26
N VAL A 79 -10.38 -12.87 7.08
CA VAL A 79 -10.07 -14.24 6.64
C VAL A 79 -9.04 -14.92 7.55
N ILE A 80 -8.05 -14.19 8.08
CA ILE A 80 -7.07 -14.77 9.02
C ILE A 80 -7.75 -15.14 10.33
N ILE A 81 -8.61 -14.27 10.85
CA ILE A 81 -9.37 -14.52 12.09
C ILE A 81 -10.29 -15.73 11.91
N GLU A 82 -11.00 -15.82 10.79
CA GLU A 82 -11.87 -16.95 10.46
C GLU A 82 -11.10 -18.27 10.39
N LYS A 83 -9.96 -18.29 9.68
CA LYS A 83 -9.18 -19.51 9.47
C LYS A 83 -8.38 -19.97 10.69
N ARG A 84 -7.88 -19.03 11.51
CA ARG A 84 -6.98 -19.36 12.62
C ARG A 84 -7.64 -19.23 14.00
N LYS A 85 -8.85 -18.67 14.09
CA LYS A 85 -9.51 -18.25 15.35
C LYS A 85 -8.64 -17.35 16.24
N LEU A 86 -7.55 -16.82 15.68
CA LEU A 86 -6.54 -16.02 16.35
C LEU A 86 -6.28 -14.81 15.47
N SER A 87 -5.99 -13.67 16.10
CA SER A 87 -5.67 -12.44 15.39
C SER A 87 -4.38 -12.60 14.57
N SER A 88 -4.17 -11.75 13.58
CA SER A 88 -2.97 -11.73 12.75
C SER A 88 -1.77 -11.10 13.48
N ALA A 89 -1.49 -11.56 14.70
CA ALA A 89 -0.55 -10.96 15.64
C ALA A 89 0.89 -10.92 15.11
N MET A 90 1.41 -12.03 14.57
CA MET A 90 2.79 -12.10 14.06
C MET A 90 3.02 -11.21 12.84
N SER A 91 2.05 -11.12 11.92
CA SER A 91 2.19 -10.25 10.75
C SER A 91 2.02 -8.78 11.11
N ALA A 92 1.18 -8.46 12.11
CA ALA A 92 1.11 -7.12 12.67
C ALA A 92 2.42 -6.72 13.36
N ALA A 93 3.02 -7.62 14.16
CA ALA A 93 4.32 -7.38 14.78
C ALA A 93 5.42 -7.14 13.74
N LYS A 94 5.49 -7.99 12.69
CA LYS A 94 6.45 -7.81 11.59
C LYS A 94 6.27 -6.47 10.89
N ALA A 95 5.03 -6.08 10.58
CA ALA A 95 4.77 -4.81 9.93
C ALA A 95 5.08 -3.60 10.83
N ALA A 96 4.99 -3.74 12.16
CA ALA A 96 5.40 -2.70 13.10
C ALA A 96 6.92 -2.59 13.16
N CYS A 97 7.63 -3.73 13.21
CA CYS A 97 9.09 -3.76 13.12
C CYS A 97 9.58 -3.14 11.80
N ASP A 98 8.95 -3.47 10.67
CA ASP A 98 9.29 -2.93 9.36
C ASP A 98 9.06 -1.43 9.28
N HIS A 99 7.96 -0.96 9.88
CA HIS A 99 7.66 0.46 9.94
C HIS A 99 8.71 1.24 10.76
N ILE A 100 9.06 0.75 11.96
CA ILE A 100 10.08 1.39 12.79
C ILE A 100 11.48 1.27 12.16
N HIS A 101 11.79 0.13 11.54
CA HIS A 101 13.05 -0.08 10.84
C HIS A 101 13.24 0.97 9.74
N ASP A 102 12.26 1.13 8.86
CA ASP A 102 12.38 2.08 7.74
C ASP A 102 12.27 3.52 8.22
N TRP A 103 11.52 3.78 9.29
CA TRP A 103 11.53 5.09 9.90
C TRP A 103 12.94 5.42 10.42
N HIS A 104 13.61 4.49 11.09
CA HIS A 104 14.92 4.74 11.68
C HIS A 104 16.08 4.74 10.67
N HIS A 105 16.07 3.81 9.70
CA HIS A 105 17.17 3.62 8.75
C HIS A 105 16.93 4.30 7.39
N GLY A 106 15.73 4.81 7.17
CA GLY A 106 15.30 5.35 5.88
C GLY A 106 14.78 4.28 4.92
N THR A 107 14.04 4.72 3.90
CA THR A 107 13.67 3.91 2.75
C THR A 107 14.82 3.84 1.76
N LYS A 108 14.91 2.75 0.99
CA LYS A 108 15.88 2.68 -0.11
C LYS A 108 15.61 3.78 -1.14
N PRO A 109 16.65 4.32 -1.81
CA PRO A 109 16.46 5.35 -2.83
C PRO A 109 15.46 4.93 -3.90
N GLY A 110 14.42 5.74 -4.08
CA GLY A 110 13.38 5.51 -5.07
C GLY A 110 12.34 4.44 -4.71
N GLU A 111 12.34 3.92 -3.47
CA GLU A 111 11.31 3.00 -2.97
C GLU A 111 10.36 3.71 -2.01
N TRP A 112 9.07 3.40 -2.10
CA TRP A 112 8.05 3.99 -1.24
C TRP A 112 7.45 2.98 -0.26
N VAL A 113 7.05 3.50 0.89
CA VAL A 113 6.29 2.75 1.90
C VAL A 113 4.99 3.48 2.22
N SER A 114 3.95 2.75 2.58
CA SER A 114 2.69 3.36 3.02
C SER A 114 2.73 3.65 4.51
N MET A 115 2.54 4.92 4.88
CA MET A 115 2.56 5.39 6.27
C MET A 115 1.31 6.22 6.54
N GLY A 116 0.65 5.95 7.67
CA GLY A 116 -0.41 6.82 8.19
C GLY A 116 0.23 8.05 8.83
N VAL A 117 0.11 9.20 8.19
CA VAL A 117 0.72 10.46 8.62
C VAL A 117 -0.32 11.58 8.62
N PRO A 118 -0.13 12.66 9.39
CA PRO A 118 -0.97 13.84 9.27
C PRO A 118 -0.88 14.41 7.86
N SER A 119 -2.01 14.59 7.20
CA SER A 119 -2.06 15.19 5.88
C SER A 119 -1.65 16.66 5.92
N ASP A 120 -0.91 17.07 4.89
CA ASP A 120 -0.49 18.44 4.59
C ASP A 120 -1.30 19.07 3.44
N GLY A 121 -2.49 18.51 3.12
CA GLY A 121 -3.28 18.92 1.96
C GLY A 121 -2.99 18.11 0.69
N SER A 122 -1.97 17.25 0.71
CA SER A 122 -1.57 16.43 -0.44
C SER A 122 -2.74 15.64 -1.01
N TYR A 123 -2.83 15.63 -2.35
CA TYR A 123 -3.84 14.88 -3.10
C TYR A 123 -5.30 15.24 -2.75
N GLY A 124 -5.53 16.44 -2.22
CA GLY A 124 -6.86 16.91 -1.83
C GLY A 124 -7.40 16.23 -0.57
N VAL A 125 -6.54 15.59 0.22
CA VAL A 125 -6.89 15.11 1.55
C VAL A 125 -6.85 16.31 2.52
N PRO A 126 -7.87 16.50 3.39
CA PRO A 126 -7.88 17.62 4.33
C PRO A 126 -6.67 17.64 5.27
N GLU A 127 -6.07 18.81 5.45
CA GLU A 127 -4.95 19.02 6.38
C GLU A 127 -5.28 18.54 7.80
N GLY A 128 -4.31 17.92 8.46
CA GLY A 128 -4.42 17.39 9.82
C GLY A 128 -5.10 16.02 9.94
N LEU A 129 -5.76 15.52 8.88
CA LEU A 129 -6.33 14.18 8.89
C LEU A 129 -5.22 13.12 8.89
N ILE A 130 -5.28 12.14 9.80
CA ILE A 130 -4.38 10.99 9.77
C ILE A 130 -4.80 10.08 8.62
N PHE A 131 -3.97 10.03 7.59
CA PHE A 131 -4.29 9.33 6.35
C PHE A 131 -3.05 8.62 5.82
N SER A 132 -3.22 7.44 5.20
CA SER A 132 -2.11 6.71 4.62
C SER A 132 -1.72 7.30 3.27
N PHE A 133 -0.44 7.63 3.13
CA PHE A 133 0.16 8.15 1.90
C PHE A 133 1.36 7.31 1.48
N PRO A 134 1.74 7.35 0.19
CA PRO A 134 3.07 6.93 -0.22
C PRO A 134 4.10 7.89 0.39
N CYS A 135 5.02 7.35 1.17
CA CYS A 135 6.07 8.12 1.83
C CYS A 135 7.46 7.56 1.49
N THR A 136 8.44 8.46 1.49
CA THR A 136 9.85 8.11 1.63
C THR A 136 10.30 8.49 3.03
N VAL A 137 11.33 7.82 3.54
CA VAL A 137 11.97 8.19 4.80
C VAL A 137 13.45 8.42 4.56
N GLU A 138 13.94 9.55 5.03
CA GLU A 138 15.36 9.90 4.99
C GLU A 138 15.74 10.55 6.33
N ASN A 139 16.83 10.10 6.95
CA ASN A 139 17.34 10.65 8.22
C ASN A 139 16.31 10.73 9.36
N GLY A 140 15.39 9.75 9.46
CA GLY A 140 14.35 9.75 10.48
C GLY A 140 13.14 10.65 10.17
N GLU A 141 13.13 11.32 9.02
CA GLU A 141 12.02 12.16 8.58
C GLU A 141 11.29 11.49 7.42
N TRP A 142 9.96 11.39 7.54
CA TRP A 142 9.12 10.94 6.43
C TRP A 142 8.71 12.13 5.56
N LYS A 143 8.54 11.88 4.27
CA LYS A 143 8.01 12.86 3.31
C LYS A 143 6.99 12.18 2.41
N ILE A 144 5.80 12.79 2.28
CA ILE A 144 4.79 12.34 1.32
C ILE A 144 5.38 12.50 -0.09
N VAL A 145 5.30 11.43 -0.88
CA VAL A 145 5.71 11.45 -2.29
C VAL A 145 4.77 12.39 -3.04
N GLN A 146 5.33 13.37 -3.76
CA GLN A 146 4.60 14.39 -4.50
C GLN A 146 4.58 14.10 -6.01
N GLY A 147 3.63 14.73 -6.72
CA GLY A 147 3.58 14.71 -8.18
C GLY A 147 3.05 13.41 -8.80
N LEU A 148 2.39 12.55 -8.02
CA LEU A 148 1.76 11.35 -8.56
C LEU A 148 0.51 11.70 -9.38
N SER A 149 0.40 11.12 -10.57
CA SER A 149 -0.84 11.18 -11.35
C SER A 149 -1.90 10.28 -10.70
N ILE A 150 -3.02 10.85 -10.32
CA ILE A 150 -4.18 10.14 -9.75
C ILE A 150 -5.33 10.21 -10.75
N ASP A 151 -5.73 9.07 -11.31
CA ASP A 151 -6.85 8.98 -12.25
C ASP A 151 -8.21 9.06 -11.53
N GLU A 152 -9.30 9.16 -12.30
CA GLU A 152 -10.65 9.29 -11.75
C GLU A 152 -11.09 8.08 -10.92
N PHE A 153 -10.60 6.88 -11.25
CA PHE A 153 -10.87 5.68 -10.46
C PHE A 153 -10.23 5.80 -9.07
N ALA A 154 -8.94 6.14 -9.01
CA ALA A 154 -8.22 6.33 -7.76
C ALA A 154 -8.80 7.49 -6.95
N LYS A 155 -9.12 8.64 -7.58
CA LYS A 155 -9.81 9.76 -6.90
C LYS A 155 -11.12 9.32 -6.26
N GLY A 156 -11.94 8.56 -6.98
CA GLY A 156 -13.20 8.02 -6.44
C GLY A 156 -12.99 7.14 -5.21
N LYS A 157 -11.97 6.27 -5.22
CA LYS A 157 -11.63 5.40 -4.08
C LYS A 157 -11.06 6.18 -2.90
N ILE A 158 -10.17 7.14 -3.16
CA ILE A 158 -9.60 8.04 -2.14
C ILE A 158 -10.71 8.85 -1.46
N ALA A 159 -11.64 9.41 -2.23
CA ALA A 159 -12.77 10.17 -1.68
C ALA A 159 -13.69 9.31 -0.80
N ILE A 160 -13.86 8.01 -1.10
CA ILE A 160 -14.62 7.11 -0.24
C ILE A 160 -13.93 6.96 1.11
N THR A 161 -12.62 6.64 1.12
CA THR A 161 -11.92 6.38 2.38
C THR A 161 -11.70 7.66 3.21
N GLN A 162 -11.55 8.82 2.57
CA GLN A 162 -11.50 10.12 3.25
C GLN A 162 -12.75 10.41 4.10
N LYS A 163 -13.95 10.03 3.64
CA LYS A 163 -15.22 10.30 4.37
C LYS A 163 -15.39 9.48 5.66
N VAL A 164 -14.58 8.44 5.83
CA VAL A 164 -14.70 7.47 6.93
C VAL A 164 -13.46 7.46 7.83
N SER A 165 -12.53 8.39 7.57
CA SER A 165 -11.30 8.59 8.33
C SER A 165 -11.47 9.77 9.29
#